data_AF-A0A961ZY96-F1
#
_entry.id   AF-A0A961ZY96-F1
#
_cell.length_a   1.000
_cell.length_b   1.000
_cell.length_c   1.000
_cell.angle_alpha   90.00
_cell.angle_beta   90.00
_cell.angle_gamma   90.00
#
_symmetry.space_group_name_H-M   'P 1'
#
loop_
_entity.id
_entity.type
_entity.pdbx_description
1 polymer ?
#
loop_
_entity_poly.entity_id
_entity_poly.type
_entity_poly.pdbx_seq_one_letter_code
_entity_poly.pdbx_strand_id
1 'polypeptide(L)'
;MKDFMINMMAAMMPYMKPLMWLGVIAAAIGVILLLVHMVTRANTGGWVLLTGRIALGFSIFFFGCQLAGYFLGAAPGINFGDFQKMEFNIVPFWQIGAAFLVSALILGFFGGRTRQA
;
A
#
# COMPACT_ATOMS: atom_id res chain seq x y z
N MET A 1 20.95 -7.79 -18.19
CA MET A 1 19.70 -7.09 -17.78
C MET A 1 19.05 -7.73 -16.56
N LYS A 2 18.88 -9.07 -16.51
CA LYS A 2 18.37 -9.77 -15.32
C LYS A 2 19.22 -9.50 -14.07
N ASP A 3 20.55 -9.53 -14.18
CA ASP A 3 21.44 -9.28 -13.03
C ASP A 3 21.30 -7.87 -12.47
N PHE A 4 21.11 -6.86 -13.34
CA PHE A 4 20.81 -5.50 -12.92
C PHE A 4 19.48 -5.42 -12.16
N MET A 5 18.44 -6.10 -12.64
CA MET A 5 17.14 -6.17 -11.95
C MET A 5 17.20 -6.91 -10.62
N ILE A 6 18.01 -7.98 -10.53
CA ILE A 6 18.22 -8.73 -9.29
C ILE A 6 18.99 -7.88 -8.27
N ASN A 7 20.05 -7.18 -8.69
CA ASN A 7 20.79 -6.26 -7.82
C ASN A 7 19.90 -5.11 -7.32
N MET A 8 19.05 -4.57 -8.20
CA MET A 8 18.07 -3.54 -7.83
C MET A 8 17.02 -4.08 -6.84
N MET A 9 16.50 -5.29 -7.06
CA MET A 9 15.58 -5.95 -6.13
C MET A 9 16.22 -6.10 -4.75
N ALA A 10 17.46 -6.57 -4.69
CA ALA A 10 18.19 -6.75 -3.43
C ALA A 10 18.43 -5.42 -2.70
N ALA A 11 18.79 -4.37 -3.43
CA ALA A 11 18.95 -3.03 -2.86
C ALA A 11 17.64 -2.44 -2.32
N MET A 12 16.50 -2.80 -2.93
CA MET A 12 15.19 -2.30 -2.53
C MET A 12 14.52 -3.10 -1.40
N MET A 13 14.91 -4.36 -1.17
CA MET A 13 14.37 -5.21 -0.10
C MET A 13 14.28 -4.54 1.29
N PRO A 14 15.32 -3.87 1.83
CA PRO A 14 15.25 -3.24 3.15
C PRO A 14 14.23 -2.08 3.22
N TYR A 15 13.94 -1.44 2.08
CA TYR A 15 13.01 -0.33 2.00
C TYR A 15 11.56 -0.77 1.79
N MET A 16 11.31 -2.04 1.41
CA MET A 16 9.94 -2.53 1.15
C MET A 16 9.03 -2.45 2.38
N LYS A 17 9.54 -2.82 3.56
CA LYS A 17 8.76 -2.80 4.81
C LYS A 17 8.44 -1.37 5.27
N PRO A 18 9.41 -0.42 5.35
CA PRO A 18 9.10 0.98 5.60
C PRO A 18 8.13 1.59 4.58
N LEU A 19 8.32 1.29 3.28
CA LEU A 19 7.47 1.81 2.21
C LEU A 19 6.03 1.32 2.34
N MET A 20 5.83 0.05 2.67
CA MET A 20 4.51 -0.48 2.99
C MET A 20 3.86 0.27 4.16
N TRP A 21 4.60 0.48 5.26
CA TRP A 21 4.08 1.20 6.42
C TRP A 21 3.69 2.64 6.10
N LEU A 22 4.44 3.33 5.23
CA LEU A 22 4.04 4.65 4.72
C LEU A 22 2.68 4.60 4.02
N GLY A 23 2.46 3.58 3.19
CA GLY A 23 1.16 3.34 2.57
C GLY A 23 0.05 3.10 3.60
N VAL A 24 0.32 2.26 4.62
CA VAL A 24 -0.63 1.97 5.70
C VAL A 24 -1.02 3.26 6.46
N ILE A 25 -0.04 4.08 6.80
CA ILE A 25 -0.26 5.37 7.47
C ILE A 25 -1.11 6.29 6.59
N ALA A 26 -0.80 6.40 5.30
CA ALA A 26 -1.57 7.23 4.37
C ALA A 26 -3.03 6.75 4.25
N ALA A 27 -3.26 5.44 4.16
CA ALA A 27 -4.59 4.86 4.13
C ALA A 27 -5.35 5.10 5.45
N ALA A 28 -4.68 4.92 6.60
CA ALA A 28 -5.26 5.17 7.91
C ALA A 28 -5.68 6.64 8.10
N ILE A 29 -4.83 7.59 7.66
CA ILE A 29 -5.17 9.02 7.67
C ILE A 29 -6.41 9.27 6.80
N GLY A 30 -6.50 8.65 5.63
CA GLY A 30 -7.69 8.74 4.77
C GLY A 30 -8.96 8.25 5.45
N VAL A 31 -8.89 7.13 6.16
CA VAL A 31 -10.02 6.58 6.92
C VAL A 31 -10.42 7.53 8.05
N ILE A 32 -9.46 8.07 8.81
CA ILE A 32 -9.74 9.03 9.88
C ILE A 32 -10.42 10.28 9.32
N LEU A 33 -9.91 10.84 8.21
CA LEU A 33 -10.49 12.02 7.58
C LEU A 33 -11.92 11.77 7.06
N LEU A 34 -12.18 10.55 6.57
CA LEU A 34 -13.51 10.13 6.15
C LEU A 34 -14.47 10.05 7.35
N LEU A 35 -14.03 9.44 8.46
CA LEU A 35 -14.83 9.38 9.68
C LEU A 35 -15.10 10.79 10.25
N VAL A 36 -14.10 11.67 10.25
CA VAL A 36 -14.27 13.06 10.66
C VAL A 36 -15.32 13.75 9.77
N HIS A 37 -15.26 13.58 8.45
CA HIS A 37 -16.30 14.11 7.56
C HIS A 37 -17.70 13.61 7.95
N MET A 38 -17.84 12.31 8.21
CA MET A 38 -19.14 11.71 8.53
C MET A 38 -19.71 12.22 9.85
N VAL A 39 -18.87 12.48 10.85
CA VAL A 39 -19.29 12.93 12.19
C VAL A 39 -19.49 14.45 12.26
N THR A 40 -18.58 15.23 11.70
CA THR A 40 -18.57 16.70 11.87
C THR A 40 -19.06 17.45 10.63
N ARG A 41 -19.30 16.76 9.50
CA ARG A 41 -19.55 17.37 8.18
C ARG A 41 -18.47 18.35 7.73
N ALA A 42 -17.24 18.22 8.26
CA ALA A 42 -16.12 19.05 7.86
C ALA A 42 -15.73 18.80 6.40
N ASN A 43 -15.31 19.84 5.66
CA ASN A 43 -14.91 19.72 4.25
C ASN A 43 -13.54 19.04 4.09
N THR A 44 -13.46 17.74 4.36
CA THR A 44 -12.25 16.92 4.23
C THR A 44 -12.24 16.05 2.96
N GLY A 45 -13.29 16.12 2.12
CA GLY A 45 -13.45 15.22 0.97
C GLY A 45 -12.30 15.24 -0.03
N GLY A 46 -11.69 16.40 -0.25
CA GLY A 46 -10.48 16.52 -1.08
C GLY A 46 -9.28 15.74 -0.52
N TRP A 47 -9.12 15.74 0.80
CA TRP A 47 -8.03 15.04 1.48
C TRP A 47 -8.26 13.52 1.55
N VAL A 48 -9.52 13.09 1.70
CA VAL A 48 -9.91 11.68 1.60
C VAL A 48 -9.61 11.13 0.19
N LEU A 49 -9.90 11.88 -0.86
CA LEU A 49 -9.56 11.48 -2.23
C LEU A 49 -8.04 11.43 -2.46
N LEU A 50 -7.28 12.37 -1.90
CA LEU A 50 -5.82 12.37 -2.04
C LEU A 50 -5.21 11.11 -1.40
N THR A 51 -5.59 10.80 -0.17
CA THR A 51 -5.13 9.60 0.54
C THR A 51 -5.57 8.31 -0.16
N GLY A 52 -6.79 8.27 -0.72
CA GLY A 52 -7.25 7.17 -1.56
C GLY A 52 -6.39 6.97 -2.83
N ARG A 53 -6.00 8.06 -3.50
CA ARG A 53 -5.10 8.00 -4.67
C ARG A 53 -3.69 7.53 -4.29
N ILE A 54 -3.18 7.97 -3.14
CA ILE A 54 -1.89 7.49 -2.62
C ILE A 54 -1.95 5.98 -2.37
N ALA A 55 -3.00 5.50 -1.69
CA ALA A 55 -3.22 4.06 -1.47
C ALA A 55 -3.32 3.29 -2.80
N LEU A 56 -3.98 3.85 -3.83
CA LEU A 56 -4.02 3.26 -5.16
C LEU A 56 -2.62 3.14 -5.78
N GLY A 57 -1.79 4.18 -5.63
CA GLY A 57 -0.39 4.16 -6.07
C GLY A 57 0.40 3.02 -5.42
N PHE A 58 0.26 2.83 -4.10
CA PHE A 58 0.87 1.70 -3.39
C PHE A 58 0.33 0.35 -3.88
N SER A 59 -0.96 0.23 -4.16
CA SER A 59 -1.54 -0.99 -4.71
C SER A 59 -0.89 -1.38 -6.05
N ILE A 60 -0.84 -0.42 -7.00
CA ILE A 60 -0.21 -0.61 -8.31
C ILE A 60 1.26 -0.99 -8.14
N PHE A 61 1.97 -0.30 -7.23
CA PHE A 61 3.37 -0.59 -6.94
C PHE A 61 3.58 -2.03 -6.46
N PHE A 62 2.83 -2.50 -5.46
CA PHE A 62 3.00 -3.86 -4.93
C PHE A 62 2.58 -4.94 -5.93
N PHE A 63 1.55 -4.73 -6.75
CA PHE A 63 1.23 -5.63 -7.86
C PHE A 63 2.34 -5.65 -8.91
N GLY A 64 2.93 -4.49 -9.23
CA GLY A 64 4.10 -4.39 -10.10
C GLY A 64 5.29 -5.17 -9.57
N CYS A 65 5.59 -5.06 -8.26
CA CYS A 65 6.64 -5.85 -7.61
C CYS A 65 6.34 -7.35 -7.64
N GLN A 66 5.08 -7.76 -7.46
CA GLN A 66 4.69 -9.16 -7.57
C GLN A 66 4.97 -9.71 -8.97
N LEU A 67 4.54 -8.99 -10.01
CA LEU A 67 4.76 -9.36 -11.40
C LEU A 67 6.26 -9.42 -11.73
N ALA A 68 7.02 -8.40 -11.33
CA ALA A 68 8.47 -8.36 -11.54
C ALA A 68 9.19 -9.53 -10.86
N GLY A 69 8.80 -9.87 -9.63
CA GLY A 69 9.34 -11.04 -8.92
C GLY A 69 9.05 -12.35 -9.67
N TYR A 70 7.83 -12.54 -10.16
CA TYR A 70 7.49 -13.71 -10.98
C TYR A 70 8.27 -13.77 -12.30
N PHE A 71 8.48 -12.65 -12.99
CA PHE A 71 9.32 -12.59 -14.19
C PHE A 71 10.78 -12.97 -13.93
N LEU A 72 11.27 -12.73 -12.71
CA LEU A 72 12.62 -13.10 -12.27
C LEU A 72 12.70 -14.51 -11.66
N GLY A 73 11.58 -15.24 -11.57
CA GLY A 73 11.52 -16.56 -10.96
C GLY A 73 11.63 -16.56 -9.42
N ALA A 74 11.40 -15.41 -8.78
CA ALA A 74 11.39 -15.28 -7.33
C ALA A 74 9.95 -15.34 -6.78
N ALA A 75 9.82 -15.67 -5.49
CA ALA A 75 8.57 -15.56 -4.73
C ALA A 75 8.60 -14.26 -3.92
N PRO A 76 8.08 -13.14 -4.44
CA PRO A 76 8.26 -11.84 -3.81
C PRO A 76 7.29 -11.62 -2.64
N GLY A 77 7.80 -11.09 -1.54
CA GLY A 77 7.03 -10.82 -0.32
C GLY A 77 7.82 -10.03 0.72
N ILE A 78 7.15 -9.62 1.79
CA ILE A 78 7.75 -8.92 2.93
C ILE A 78 7.83 -9.88 4.11
N ASN A 79 9.02 -10.00 4.72
CA ASN A 79 9.16 -10.70 5.99
C ASN A 79 8.72 -9.80 7.16
N PHE A 80 7.67 -10.23 7.85
CA PHE A 80 7.15 -9.61 9.06
C PHE A 80 7.67 -10.24 10.35
N GLY A 81 8.36 -11.36 10.28
CA GLY A 81 8.90 -12.02 11.46
C GLY A 81 10.09 -11.28 12.06
N ASP A 82 10.44 -11.69 13.28
CA ASP A 82 11.56 -11.15 14.04
C ASP A 82 12.86 -11.85 13.64
N PHE A 83 13.79 -11.08 13.05
CA PHE A 83 15.11 -11.58 12.66
C PHE A 83 15.91 -12.10 13.86
N GLN A 84 15.62 -11.63 15.09
CA GLN A 84 16.27 -12.12 16.31
C GLN A 84 15.75 -13.48 16.77
N LYS A 85 14.57 -13.90 16.30
CA LYS A 85 13.90 -15.15 16.72
C LYS A 85 13.76 -16.19 15.60
N MET A 86 14.38 -15.96 14.43
CA MET A 86 14.26 -16.82 13.25
C MET A 86 12.79 -17.05 12.81
N GLU A 87 11.90 -16.10 13.08
CA GLU A 87 10.52 -16.19 12.63
C GLU A 87 10.43 -15.68 11.19
N PHE A 88 9.83 -16.47 10.31
CA PHE A 88 9.56 -16.10 8.93
C PHE A 88 8.05 -15.99 8.74
N ASN A 89 7.56 -14.75 8.73
CA ASN A 89 6.18 -14.45 8.36
C ASN A 89 6.19 -13.68 7.04
N ILE A 90 6.34 -14.41 5.93
CA ILE A 90 6.46 -13.81 4.61
C ILE A 90 5.06 -13.62 4.04
N VAL A 91 4.64 -12.36 3.97
CA VAL A 91 3.38 -11.99 3.33
C VAL A 91 3.66 -11.63 1.88
N PRO A 92 2.99 -12.26 0.91
CA PRO A 92 3.23 -12.01 -0.51
C PRO A 92 2.73 -10.61 -0.92
N PHE A 93 3.42 -9.96 -1.86
CA PHE A 93 3.10 -8.58 -2.25
C PHE A 93 1.68 -8.42 -2.82
N TRP A 94 1.11 -9.45 -3.46
CA TRP A 94 -0.26 -9.37 -3.96
C TRP A 94 -1.30 -9.16 -2.85
N GLN A 95 -1.09 -9.74 -1.65
CA GLN A 95 -2.01 -9.54 -0.52
C GLN A 95 -1.95 -8.10 -0.02
N ILE A 96 -0.74 -7.54 0.03
CA ILE A 96 -0.49 -6.15 0.42
C ILE A 96 -1.09 -5.21 -0.62
N GLY A 97 -0.86 -5.47 -1.91
CA GLY A 97 -1.43 -4.71 -3.02
C GLY A 97 -2.96 -4.76 -3.03
N ALA A 98 -3.56 -5.91 -2.75
CA ALA A 98 -5.01 -6.07 -2.64
C ALA A 98 -5.60 -5.29 -1.45
N ALA A 99 -4.94 -5.30 -0.29
CA ALA A 99 -5.38 -4.51 0.86
C ALA A 99 -5.38 -3.01 0.56
N PHE A 100 -4.33 -2.52 -0.13
CA PHE A 100 -4.28 -1.13 -0.60
C PHE A 100 -5.33 -0.82 -1.66
N LEU A 101 -5.61 -1.78 -2.56
CA LEU A 101 -6.66 -1.60 -3.57
C LEU A 101 -8.02 -1.41 -2.92
N VAL A 102 -8.37 -2.29 -1.97
CA VAL A 102 -9.65 -2.22 -1.24
C VAL A 102 -9.74 -0.89 -0.49
N SER A 103 -8.68 -0.50 0.20
CA SER A 103 -8.62 0.79 0.92
C SER A 103 -8.82 1.98 -0.02
N ALA A 104 -8.15 1.97 -1.18
CA ALA A 104 -8.27 3.01 -2.19
C ALA A 104 -9.68 3.09 -2.79
N LEU A 105 -10.32 1.95 -3.06
CA LEU A 105 -11.69 1.89 -3.58
C LEU A 105 -12.69 2.46 -2.57
N ILE A 106 -12.56 2.09 -1.29
CA ILE A 106 -13.40 2.63 -0.20
C ILE A 106 -13.21 4.16 -0.11
N LEU A 107 -11.97 4.62 0.05
CA LEU A 107 -11.69 6.05 0.20
C LEU A 107 -12.08 6.86 -1.05
N GLY A 108 -11.87 6.30 -2.24
CA GLY A 108 -12.26 6.92 -3.51
C GLY A 108 -13.78 7.05 -3.66
N PHE A 109 -14.51 5.98 -3.37
CA PHE A 109 -15.96 5.94 -3.48
C PHE A 109 -16.64 6.91 -2.49
N PHE A 110 -16.25 6.87 -1.22
CA PHE A 110 -16.83 7.75 -0.21
C PHE A 110 -16.30 9.18 -0.34
N GLY A 111 -15.00 9.37 -0.58
CA GLY A 111 -14.39 10.69 -0.76
C GLY A 111 -14.93 11.48 -1.97
N GLY A 112 -15.39 10.80 -3.02
CA GLY A 112 -16.06 11.44 -4.15
C GLY A 112 -17.41 12.06 -3.78
N ARG A 113 -18.15 11.38 -2.90
CA ARG A 113 -19.49 11.81 -2.46
C ARG A 113 -19.43 12.96 -1.45
N THR A 114 -18.41 13.00 -0.61
CA THR A 114 -18.20 14.07 0.38
C THR A 114 -17.87 15.44 -0.23
N ARG A 115 -17.56 15.51 -1.53
CA ARG A 115 -17.39 16.77 -2.27
C ARG A 115 -18.67 17.33 -2.88
N GLN A 116 -19.71 16.51 -3.01
CA GLN A 116 -20.98 16.89 -3.66
C GLN A 116 -22.08 17.27 -2.66
N ALA A 117 -21.89 16.94 -1.38
CA ALA A 117 -22.76 17.31 -0.27
C ALA A 117 -22.33 18.65 0.35
#